data_AF-A0A6C0D942-F1
#
_entry.id   AF-A0A6C0D942-F1
#
_cell.length_a   1.000
_cell.length_b   1.000
_cell.length_c   1.000
_cell.angle_alpha   90.00
_cell.angle_beta   90.00
_cell.angle_gamma   90.00
#
_symmetry.space_group_name_H-M   'P 1'
#
loop_
_entity.id
_entity.type
_entity.pdbx_description
1 polymer ?
#
loop_
_entity_poly.entity_id
_entity_poly.type
_entity_poly.pdbx_seq_one_letter_code
_entity_poly.pdbx_strand_id
1 'polypeptide(L)'
;MSQVIKCNHCSKTYEPYKNSKGSDSKICPSCRAVQQAVEARRPVRIRNYQAEAKRNLENNWNMFKRTSIEKRNKELSLTKEEYFELIQKPCSYCNYYNIEEINGIDRVDNTKGYILDNCIPCCKHCNRMKHILHPVFFIKKASLITKQQTNILEDYERKNFYDKWKIYVHKIPSHYIYVKRINEEKRGYDFTLTKEQYEELIYKPCYLCGFKNIVGNGLDRQDTSKGYSIDNVLTCCSTCNMMKAFYNKDDFIKQMRKISDFKESYPVEWDSIICNGFHMGAAKSDEVKKNKDKQWRSVSIYKAVKSECLEEFKKKTLESTKWSIEEYNNSTKELFEKVKASKFEDVENDLKKLIGDIHYLRLKNNH
;
A
#
# COMPACT_ATOMS: atom_id res chain seq x y z
N MET A 1 27.33 11.22 -40.31
CA MET A 1 26.76 10.14 -41.15
C MET A 1 25.73 9.41 -40.31
N SER A 2 24.47 9.39 -40.74
CA SER A 2 23.42 8.61 -40.07
C SER A 2 23.79 7.12 -40.10
N GLN A 3 23.78 6.48 -38.93
CA GLN A 3 24.17 5.07 -38.81
C GLN A 3 23.04 4.18 -39.36
N VAL A 4 23.21 3.66 -40.57
CA VAL A 4 22.27 2.69 -41.17
C VAL A 4 22.51 1.28 -40.64
N ILE A 5 21.43 0.57 -40.30
CA ILE A 5 21.48 -0.81 -39.79
C ILE A 5 20.56 -1.73 -40.59
N LYS A 6 20.75 -3.05 -40.51
CA LYS A 6 19.83 -4.04 -41.13
C LYS A 6 18.63 -4.31 -40.24
N CYS A 7 17.45 -4.41 -40.85
CA CYS A 7 16.20 -4.79 -40.19
C CYS A 7 16.20 -6.27 -39.82
N ASN A 8 15.91 -6.61 -38.57
CA ASN A 8 15.85 -8.00 -38.09
C ASN A 8 14.74 -8.85 -38.73
N HIS A 9 13.77 -8.24 -39.43
CA HIS A 9 12.63 -8.93 -40.02
C HIS A 9 12.77 -9.11 -41.53
N CYS A 10 13.14 -8.07 -42.27
CA CYS A 10 13.22 -8.10 -43.73
C CYS A 10 14.65 -7.94 -44.27
N SER A 11 15.65 -7.83 -43.40
CA SER A 11 17.07 -7.68 -43.73
C SER A 11 17.48 -6.44 -44.54
N LYS A 12 16.52 -5.57 -44.93
CA LYS A 12 16.78 -4.29 -45.60
C LYS A 12 17.49 -3.30 -44.67
N THR A 13 18.36 -2.47 -45.23
CA THR A 13 19.01 -1.37 -44.50
C THR A 13 18.04 -0.21 -44.28
N TYR A 14 18.14 0.44 -43.12
CA TYR A 14 17.31 1.59 -42.77
C TYR A 14 17.99 2.43 -41.68
N GLU A 15 17.54 3.67 -41.52
CA GLU A 15 17.95 4.54 -40.41
C GLU A 15 17.13 4.21 -39.15
N PRO A 16 17.77 3.84 -38.03
CA PRO A 16 17.06 3.51 -36.80
C PRO A 16 16.35 4.73 -36.19
N TYR A 17 15.16 4.48 -35.61
CA TYR A 17 14.38 5.46 -34.87
C TYR A 17 14.28 5.06 -33.39
N LYS A 18 14.00 6.01 -32.50
CA LYS A 18 13.82 5.73 -31.07
C LYS A 18 12.47 5.08 -30.82
N ASN A 19 12.46 3.96 -30.11
CA ASN A 19 11.23 3.29 -29.67
C ASN A 19 10.63 3.96 -28.42
N SER A 20 9.49 3.48 -27.95
CA SER A 20 8.79 4.00 -26.76
C SER A 20 9.58 3.90 -25.44
N LYS A 21 10.70 3.17 -25.42
CA LYS A 21 11.63 3.05 -24.29
C LYS A 21 12.94 3.84 -24.52
N GLY A 22 13.00 4.66 -25.57
CA GLY A 22 14.18 5.46 -25.92
C GLY A 22 15.35 4.66 -26.52
N SER A 23 15.18 3.37 -26.82
CA SER A 23 16.22 2.56 -27.47
C SER A 23 16.09 2.59 -28.98
N ASP A 24 17.20 2.38 -29.71
CA ASP A 24 17.19 2.29 -31.16
C ASP A 24 16.35 1.10 -31.64
N SER A 25 15.58 1.33 -32.70
CA SER A 25 14.77 0.30 -33.34
C SER A 25 15.65 -0.80 -33.91
N LYS A 26 15.17 -2.05 -33.85
CA LYS A 26 15.80 -3.21 -34.50
C LYS A 26 15.06 -3.66 -35.77
N ILE A 27 13.94 -3.01 -36.06
CA ILE A 27 13.02 -3.34 -37.15
C ILE A 27 12.65 -2.06 -37.88
N CYS A 28 12.67 -2.08 -39.21
CA CYS A 28 12.35 -0.91 -40.02
C CYS A 28 10.89 -0.45 -39.86
N PRO A 29 10.58 0.82 -40.16
CA PRO A 29 9.23 1.38 -40.01
C PRO A 29 8.14 0.58 -40.73
N SER A 30 8.41 0.09 -41.95
CA SER A 30 7.43 -0.70 -42.71
C SER A 30 7.09 -2.03 -42.04
N CYS A 31 8.10 -2.78 -41.59
CA CYS A 31 7.88 -4.03 -40.85
C CYS A 31 7.23 -3.76 -39.49
N ARG A 32 7.53 -2.63 -38.84
CA ARG A 32 6.87 -2.23 -37.59
C ARG A 32 5.39 -1.92 -37.81
N ALA A 33 5.04 -1.22 -38.88
CA ALA A 33 3.65 -0.93 -39.24
C ALA A 33 2.86 -2.22 -39.52
N VAL A 34 3.46 -3.19 -40.23
CA VAL A 34 2.88 -4.52 -40.43
C VAL A 34 2.67 -5.23 -39.10
N GLN A 35 3.66 -5.23 -38.21
CA GLN A 35 3.49 -5.82 -36.86
C GLN A 35 2.38 -5.12 -36.07
N GLN A 36 2.30 -3.78 -36.09
CA GLN A 36 1.24 -3.05 -35.41
C GLN A 36 -0.15 -3.38 -35.97
N ALA A 37 -0.28 -3.52 -37.29
CA ALA A 37 -1.53 -3.95 -37.91
C ALA A 37 -1.92 -5.39 -37.54
N VAL A 38 -0.94 -6.29 -37.40
CA VAL A 38 -1.16 -7.66 -36.91
C VAL A 38 -1.56 -7.67 -35.43
N GLU A 39 -0.85 -6.95 -34.56
CA GLU A 39 -1.19 -6.85 -33.13
C GLU A 39 -2.55 -6.19 -32.91
N ALA A 40 -2.93 -5.19 -33.70
CA ALA A 40 -4.25 -4.55 -33.64
C ALA A 40 -5.40 -5.52 -34.01
N ARG A 41 -5.11 -6.54 -34.82
CA ARG A 41 -6.06 -7.60 -35.19
C ARG A 41 -6.05 -8.78 -34.21
N ARG A 42 -5.05 -8.87 -33.33
CA ARG A 42 -5.02 -9.94 -32.33
C ARG A 42 -6.11 -9.68 -31.29
N PRO A 43 -6.94 -10.69 -30.98
CA PRO A 43 -7.88 -10.55 -29.88
C PRO A 43 -7.11 -10.26 -28.58
N VAL A 44 -7.69 -9.42 -27.72
CA VAL A 44 -7.11 -9.13 -26.41
C VAL A 44 -6.93 -10.44 -25.67
N ARG A 45 -5.67 -10.86 -25.48
CA ARG A 45 -5.37 -12.09 -24.75
C ARG A 45 -5.62 -11.87 -23.26
N ILE A 46 -6.74 -12.39 -22.77
CA ILE A 46 -7.00 -12.47 -21.34
C ILE A 46 -6.18 -13.64 -20.78
N ARG A 47 -5.06 -13.31 -20.13
CA ARG A 47 -4.14 -14.31 -19.62
C ARG A 47 -4.63 -14.88 -18.28
N ASN A 48 -4.88 -16.18 -18.23
CA ASN A 48 -5.17 -16.88 -16.98
C ASN A 48 -3.87 -17.40 -16.35
N TYR A 49 -3.27 -16.59 -15.48
CA TYR A 49 -2.03 -16.94 -14.79
C TYR A 49 -2.16 -18.17 -13.87
N GLN A 50 -3.35 -18.42 -13.30
CA GLN A 50 -3.57 -19.57 -12.41
C GLN A 50 -3.58 -20.88 -13.19
N ALA A 51 -4.25 -20.91 -14.35
CA ALA A 51 -4.23 -22.08 -15.24
C ALA A 51 -2.85 -22.30 -15.88
N GLU A 52 -2.13 -21.23 -16.21
CA GLU A 52 -0.74 -21.34 -16.67
C GLU A 52 0.19 -21.91 -15.60
N ALA A 53 0.04 -21.47 -14.35
CA ALA A 53 0.81 -21.99 -13.24
C ALA A 53 0.47 -23.46 -12.95
N LYS A 54 -0.79 -23.88 -13.10
CA LYS A 54 -1.22 -25.28 -13.01
C LYS A 54 -0.47 -26.19 -13.99
N ARG A 55 -0.22 -25.71 -15.21
CA ARG A 55 0.54 -26.47 -16.24
C ARG A 55 2.03 -26.62 -15.94
N ASN A 56 2.58 -25.80 -15.04
CA ASN A 56 4.00 -25.88 -14.67
C ASN A 56 4.17 -25.55 -13.17
N LEU A 57 3.79 -26.52 -12.33
CA LEU A 57 3.88 -26.41 -10.88
C LEU A 57 5.33 -26.21 -10.41
N GLU A 58 6.31 -26.77 -11.12
CA GLU A 58 7.73 -26.62 -10.82
C GLU A 58 8.18 -25.16 -10.87
N ASN A 59 7.90 -24.51 -11.99
CA ASN A 59 8.25 -23.10 -12.18
C ASN A 59 7.50 -22.21 -11.18
N ASN A 60 6.24 -22.55 -10.85
CA ASN A 60 5.49 -21.83 -9.83
C ASN A 60 6.13 -21.98 -8.43
N TRP A 61 6.54 -23.19 -8.03
CA TRP A 61 7.27 -23.42 -6.78
C TRP A 61 8.56 -22.60 -6.73
N ASN A 62 9.38 -22.62 -7.77
CA ASN A 62 10.63 -21.86 -7.84
C ASN A 62 10.38 -20.35 -7.71
N MET A 63 9.33 -19.83 -8.38
CA MET A 63 8.93 -18.44 -8.26
C MET A 63 8.44 -18.09 -6.85
N PHE A 64 7.65 -18.97 -6.23
CA PHE A 64 7.17 -18.81 -4.86
C PHE A 64 8.32 -18.79 -3.86
N LYS A 65 9.18 -19.81 -3.88
CA LYS A 65 10.37 -19.92 -3.01
C LYS A 65 11.24 -18.67 -3.09
N ARG A 66 11.58 -18.26 -4.31
CA ARG A 66 12.38 -17.05 -4.57
C ARG A 66 11.72 -15.79 -4.02
N THR A 67 10.42 -15.61 -4.27
CA THR A 67 9.68 -14.43 -3.79
C THR A 67 9.57 -14.40 -2.26
N SER A 68 9.37 -15.55 -1.64
CA SER A 68 9.23 -15.69 -0.19
C SER A 68 10.53 -15.35 0.54
N ILE A 69 11.67 -15.88 0.07
CA ILE A 69 12.97 -15.69 0.71
C ILE A 69 13.57 -14.32 0.31
N GLU A 70 13.78 -14.08 -0.98
CA GLU A 70 14.57 -12.91 -1.43
C GLU A 70 13.80 -11.60 -1.35
N LYS A 71 12.51 -11.59 -1.71
CA LYS A 71 11.73 -10.34 -1.78
C LYS A 71 10.99 -10.01 -0.50
N ARG A 72 10.49 -11.04 0.20
CA ARG A 72 9.66 -10.87 1.41
C ARG A 72 10.44 -11.11 2.69
N ASN A 73 11.64 -11.69 2.62
CA ASN A 73 12.45 -12.09 3.77
C ASN A 73 11.62 -12.85 4.81
N LYS A 74 10.93 -13.90 4.35
CA LYS A 74 10.12 -14.77 5.19
C LYS A 74 10.74 -16.16 5.26
N GLU A 75 10.76 -16.70 6.46
CA GLU A 75 11.02 -18.11 6.70
C GLU A 75 10.14 -18.97 5.80
N LEU A 76 10.70 -20.04 5.26
CA LEU A 76 10.03 -20.99 4.40
C LEU A 76 10.48 -22.39 4.83
N SER A 77 9.62 -23.10 5.55
CA SER A 77 9.82 -24.49 5.96
C SER A 77 8.88 -25.46 5.26
N LEU A 78 7.85 -24.96 4.53
CA LEU A 78 7.05 -25.78 3.65
C LEU A 78 7.94 -26.56 2.68
N THR A 79 7.71 -27.86 2.62
CA THR A 79 8.22 -28.72 1.55
C THR A 79 7.49 -28.41 0.24
N LYS A 80 8.06 -28.88 -0.86
CA LYS A 80 7.49 -28.67 -2.19
C LYS A 80 6.18 -29.46 -2.35
N GLU A 81 6.11 -30.63 -1.74
CA GLU A 81 4.97 -31.54 -1.73
C GLU A 81 3.79 -30.92 -0.97
N GLU A 82 4.05 -30.41 0.25
CA GLU A 82 3.04 -29.67 1.04
C GLU A 82 2.55 -28.42 0.30
N TYR A 83 3.46 -27.68 -0.36
CA TYR A 83 3.10 -26.54 -1.19
C TYR A 83 2.15 -26.94 -2.33
N PHE A 84 2.46 -28.02 -3.07
CA PHE A 84 1.61 -28.53 -4.15
C PHE A 84 0.25 -28.99 -3.66
N GLU A 85 0.19 -29.62 -2.48
CA GLU A 85 -1.07 -30.03 -1.88
C GLU A 85 -1.93 -28.79 -1.54
N LEU A 86 -1.34 -27.79 -0.89
CA LEU A 86 -2.05 -26.57 -0.50
C LEU A 86 -2.61 -25.81 -1.71
N ILE A 87 -1.81 -25.54 -2.73
CA ILE A 87 -2.29 -24.74 -3.88
C ILE A 87 -3.38 -25.43 -4.71
N GLN A 88 -3.63 -26.72 -4.48
CA GLN A 88 -4.65 -27.50 -5.16
C GLN A 88 -5.90 -27.77 -4.30
N LYS A 89 -5.97 -27.24 -3.08
CA LYS A 89 -7.16 -27.32 -2.24
C LYS A 89 -8.11 -26.12 -2.45
N PRO A 90 -9.41 -26.26 -2.13
CA PRO A 90 -10.36 -25.14 -2.13
C PRO A 90 -9.90 -24.00 -1.23
N CYS A 91 -10.28 -22.76 -1.56
CA CYS A 91 -9.93 -21.60 -0.75
C CYS A 91 -10.54 -21.69 0.64
N SER A 92 -9.69 -21.58 1.65
CA SER A 92 -10.07 -21.66 3.06
C SER A 92 -11.01 -20.57 3.54
N TYR A 93 -11.24 -19.48 2.78
CA TYR A 93 -12.14 -18.39 3.19
C TYR A 93 -13.46 -18.35 2.44
N CYS A 94 -13.51 -18.79 1.18
CA CYS A 94 -14.70 -18.65 0.33
C CYS A 94 -15.03 -19.92 -0.47
N ASN A 95 -14.32 -21.02 -0.20
CA ASN A 95 -14.44 -22.29 -0.89
C ASN A 95 -14.23 -22.27 -2.41
N TYR A 96 -13.64 -21.19 -2.96
CA TYR A 96 -13.32 -21.15 -4.39
C TYR A 96 -12.39 -22.31 -4.77
N TYR A 97 -12.81 -23.07 -5.76
CA TYR A 97 -12.07 -24.18 -6.32
C TYR A 97 -12.31 -24.27 -7.82
N ASN A 98 -11.23 -24.51 -8.57
CA ASN A 98 -11.27 -24.78 -10.00
C ASN A 98 -10.14 -25.78 -10.31
N ILE A 99 -10.50 -26.92 -10.90
CA ILE A 99 -9.58 -28.03 -11.18
C ILE A 99 -8.48 -27.65 -12.19
N GLU A 100 -8.79 -26.75 -13.12
CA GLU A 100 -7.89 -26.25 -14.16
C GLU A 100 -6.96 -25.13 -13.67
N GLU A 101 -7.12 -24.70 -12.41
CA GLU A 101 -6.36 -23.61 -11.81
C GLU A 101 -5.65 -24.07 -10.54
N ILE A 102 -4.76 -23.21 -10.06
CA ILE A 102 -4.25 -23.28 -8.69
C ILE A 102 -4.78 -22.10 -7.86
N ASN A 103 -4.93 -22.36 -6.56
CA ASN A 103 -5.00 -21.33 -5.54
C ASN A 103 -3.59 -20.86 -5.17
N GLY A 104 -3.53 -19.79 -4.37
CA GLY A 104 -2.31 -19.41 -3.67
C GLY A 104 -2.33 -19.91 -2.23
N ILE A 105 -1.38 -19.40 -1.44
CA ILE A 105 -1.29 -19.64 0.00
C ILE A 105 -1.47 -18.33 0.74
N ASP A 106 -2.31 -18.34 1.78
CA ASP A 106 -2.39 -17.27 2.77
C ASP A 106 -1.67 -17.70 4.05
N ARG A 107 -1.03 -16.73 4.70
CA ARG A 107 -0.43 -16.90 6.03
C ARG A 107 -1.44 -16.43 7.05
N VAL A 108 -1.93 -17.33 7.90
CA VAL A 108 -3.00 -16.98 8.84
C VAL A 108 -2.50 -15.93 9.82
N ASP A 109 -1.31 -16.15 10.37
CA ASP A 109 -0.50 -15.17 11.07
C ASP A 109 0.55 -14.58 10.13
N ASN A 110 0.38 -13.29 9.81
CA ASN A 110 1.26 -12.57 8.91
C ASN A 110 2.65 -12.27 9.48
N THR A 111 2.85 -12.40 10.80
CA THR A 111 4.15 -12.24 11.47
C THR A 111 5.07 -13.41 11.17
N LYS A 112 4.51 -14.63 11.18
CA LYS A 112 5.20 -15.90 10.89
C LYS A 112 5.53 -16.08 9.39
N GLY A 113 6.41 -17.04 9.13
CA GLY A 113 6.82 -17.47 7.79
C GLY A 113 5.81 -18.38 7.10
N TYR A 114 6.28 -19.04 6.04
CA TYR A 114 5.56 -20.10 5.33
C TYR A 114 5.91 -21.46 5.94
N ILE A 115 5.20 -21.77 7.02
CA ILE A 115 5.26 -23.02 7.78
C ILE A 115 3.89 -23.69 7.64
N LEU A 116 3.83 -25.03 7.59
CA LEU A 116 2.60 -25.78 7.32
C LEU A 116 1.41 -25.31 8.18
N ASP A 117 1.58 -25.26 9.50
CA ASP A 117 0.52 -24.84 10.45
C ASP A 117 0.08 -23.38 10.30
N ASN A 118 0.88 -22.55 9.63
CA ASN A 118 0.55 -21.15 9.36
C ASN A 118 0.03 -20.93 7.93
N CYS A 119 0.04 -21.94 7.08
CA CYS A 119 -0.28 -21.80 5.66
C CYS A 119 -1.59 -22.49 5.32
N ILE A 120 -2.48 -21.76 4.66
CA ILE A 120 -3.77 -22.29 4.23
C ILE A 120 -4.01 -22.01 2.74
N PRO A 121 -4.75 -22.89 2.03
CA PRO A 121 -5.12 -22.63 0.64
C PRO A 121 -5.98 -21.38 0.54
N CYS A 122 -5.65 -20.47 -0.36
CA CYS A 122 -6.36 -19.20 -0.49
C CYS A 122 -6.39 -18.69 -1.93
N CYS A 123 -7.58 -18.36 -2.43
CA CYS A 123 -7.72 -17.76 -3.76
C CYS A 123 -7.13 -16.35 -3.78
N LYS A 124 -6.77 -15.88 -4.97
CA LYS A 124 -6.17 -14.54 -5.17
C LYS A 124 -7.03 -13.40 -4.59
N HIS A 125 -8.36 -13.52 -4.66
CA HIS A 125 -9.28 -12.50 -4.18
C HIS A 125 -9.24 -12.40 -2.66
N CYS A 126 -9.48 -13.52 -1.95
CA CYS A 126 -9.44 -13.55 -0.49
C CYS A 126 -8.06 -13.16 0.05
N ASN A 127 -6.97 -13.66 -0.53
CA ASN A 127 -5.62 -13.32 -0.08
C ASN A 127 -5.35 -11.81 -0.23
N ARG A 128 -5.79 -11.21 -1.34
CA ARG A 128 -5.67 -9.77 -1.59
C ARG A 128 -6.53 -8.94 -0.64
N MET A 129 -7.76 -9.38 -0.37
CA MET A 129 -8.72 -8.67 0.48
C MET A 129 -8.37 -8.78 1.96
N LYS A 130 -7.94 -9.97 2.43
CA LYS A 130 -7.41 -10.16 3.79
C LYS A 130 -6.16 -9.30 3.98
N HIS A 131 -5.22 -9.38 3.04
CA HIS A 131 -3.97 -8.63 3.12
C HIS A 131 -3.26 -8.87 4.47
N ILE A 132 -3.16 -7.83 5.29
CA ILE A 132 -2.52 -7.86 6.61
C ILE A 132 -3.49 -8.10 7.76
N LEU A 133 -4.79 -8.14 7.47
CA LEU A 133 -5.84 -8.24 8.48
C LEU A 133 -5.76 -9.59 9.20
N HIS A 134 -6.12 -9.55 10.48
CA HIS A 134 -6.34 -10.74 11.28
C HIS A 134 -7.41 -11.62 10.62
N PRO A 135 -7.23 -12.95 10.54
CA PRO A 135 -8.14 -13.85 9.82
C PRO A 135 -9.57 -13.79 10.37
N VAL A 136 -9.73 -13.80 11.71
CA VAL A 136 -11.04 -13.68 12.36
C VAL A 136 -11.70 -12.33 12.07
N PHE A 137 -10.93 -11.24 12.13
CA PHE A 137 -11.44 -9.92 11.76
C PHE A 137 -11.92 -9.91 10.32
N PHE A 138 -11.13 -10.47 9.39
CA PHE A 138 -11.47 -10.52 7.97
C PHE A 138 -12.79 -11.27 7.72
N ILE A 139 -12.97 -12.44 8.34
CA ILE A 139 -14.21 -13.22 8.25
C ILE A 139 -15.40 -12.45 8.82
N LYS A 140 -15.29 -11.98 10.07
CA LYS A 140 -16.37 -11.24 10.73
C LYS A 140 -16.68 -9.91 10.03
N LYS A 141 -15.68 -9.27 9.43
CA LYS A 141 -15.84 -8.05 8.63
C LYS A 141 -16.61 -8.33 7.34
N ALA A 142 -16.36 -9.47 6.68
CA ALA A 142 -17.11 -9.88 5.49
C ALA A 142 -18.60 -10.11 5.83
N SER A 143 -18.89 -10.74 6.97
CA SER A 143 -20.27 -10.90 7.48
C SER A 143 -20.92 -9.55 7.79
N LEU A 144 -20.22 -8.67 8.51
CA LEU A 144 -20.72 -7.32 8.83
C LEU A 144 -21.04 -6.50 7.57
N ILE A 145 -20.15 -6.52 6.56
CA ILE A 145 -20.39 -5.86 5.27
C ILE A 145 -21.61 -6.47 4.59
N THR A 146 -21.72 -7.80 4.56
CA THR A 146 -22.86 -8.49 3.93
C THR A 146 -24.18 -8.07 4.57
N LYS A 147 -24.27 -8.14 5.91
CA LYS A 147 -25.44 -7.70 6.67
C LYS A 147 -25.78 -6.23 6.45
N GLN A 148 -24.77 -5.36 6.38
CA GLN A 148 -24.97 -3.93 6.09
C GLN A 148 -25.55 -3.73 4.69
N GLN A 149 -25.06 -4.46 3.69
CA GLN A 149 -25.52 -4.34 2.30
C GLN A 149 -26.89 -4.98 2.06
N THR A 150 -27.36 -5.83 2.97
CA THR A 150 -28.72 -6.38 2.98
C THR A 150 -29.65 -5.68 3.98
N ASN A 151 -29.19 -4.58 4.61
CA ASN A 151 -29.96 -3.82 5.61
C ASN A 151 -30.50 -4.65 6.79
N ILE A 152 -29.76 -5.70 7.20
CA ILE A 152 -30.09 -6.53 8.38
C ILE A 152 -29.07 -6.36 9.52
N LEU A 153 -28.09 -5.46 9.36
CA LEU A 153 -27.09 -5.21 10.40
C LEU A 153 -27.66 -4.29 11.48
N GLU A 154 -27.72 -4.79 12.71
CA GLU A 154 -28.11 -4.00 13.87
C GLU A 154 -26.97 -3.10 14.38
N ASP A 155 -27.33 -1.97 14.98
CA ASP A 155 -26.37 -1.01 15.50
C ASP A 155 -25.52 -1.57 16.65
N TYR A 156 -26.10 -2.40 17.51
CA TYR A 156 -25.40 -3.08 18.60
C TYR A 156 -24.32 -4.05 18.07
N GLU A 157 -24.66 -4.86 17.07
CA GLU A 157 -23.69 -5.77 16.42
C GLU A 157 -22.52 -4.98 15.80
N ARG A 158 -22.84 -3.87 15.12
CA ARG A 158 -21.83 -2.99 14.53
C ARG A 158 -20.91 -2.40 15.60
N LYS A 159 -21.47 -1.88 16.68
CA LYS A 159 -20.73 -1.28 17.80
C LYS A 159 -19.78 -2.29 18.43
N ASN A 160 -20.29 -3.45 18.85
CA ASN A 160 -19.49 -4.52 19.46
C ASN A 160 -18.33 -4.96 18.58
N PHE A 161 -18.56 -5.08 17.27
CA PHE A 161 -17.51 -5.45 16.33
C PHE A 161 -16.38 -4.42 16.35
N TYR A 162 -16.67 -3.13 16.25
CA TYR A 162 -15.63 -2.10 16.22
C TYR A 162 -15.00 -1.83 17.58
N ASP A 163 -15.71 -2.05 18.68
CA ASP A 163 -15.14 -1.99 20.03
C ASP A 163 -14.09 -3.09 20.23
N LYS A 164 -14.40 -4.33 19.80
CA LYS A 164 -13.43 -5.44 19.80
C LYS A 164 -12.24 -5.18 18.86
N TRP A 165 -12.49 -4.61 17.68
CA TRP A 165 -11.51 -4.46 16.62
C TRP A 165 -11.03 -3.03 16.37
N LYS A 166 -11.01 -2.23 17.44
CA LYS A 166 -10.69 -0.79 17.40
C LYS A 166 -9.38 -0.46 16.68
N ILE A 167 -8.38 -1.33 16.81
CA ILE A 167 -7.06 -1.21 16.17
C ILE A 167 -7.12 -1.16 14.62
N TYR A 168 -8.20 -1.65 14.00
CA TYR A 168 -8.40 -1.63 12.56
C TYR A 168 -9.26 -0.46 12.06
N VAL A 169 -9.62 0.53 12.89
CA VAL A 169 -10.57 1.60 12.48
C VAL A 169 -10.13 3.05 12.73
N HIS A 170 -9.00 3.31 13.39
CA HIS A 170 -8.63 4.67 13.82
C HIS A 170 -7.79 5.50 12.85
N LYS A 171 -7.93 5.33 11.52
CA LYS A 171 -7.17 6.19 10.60
C LYS A 171 -7.90 7.52 10.38
N ILE A 172 -7.34 8.59 10.93
CA ILE A 172 -7.82 9.97 10.73
C ILE A 172 -7.64 10.36 9.25
N PRO A 173 -8.66 10.94 8.60
CA PRO A 173 -8.51 11.48 7.25
C PRO A 173 -7.49 12.62 7.24
N SER A 174 -6.69 12.68 6.19
CA SER A 174 -5.76 13.80 6.02
C SER A 174 -6.51 15.08 5.66
N HIS A 175 -5.91 16.23 5.95
CA HIS A 175 -6.47 17.53 5.61
C HIS A 175 -6.67 17.68 4.09
N TYR A 176 -7.75 18.35 3.66
CA TYR A 176 -8.13 18.53 2.25
C TYR A 176 -6.95 18.98 1.36
N ILE A 177 -6.23 20.04 1.77
CA ILE A 177 -5.09 20.58 1.01
C ILE A 177 -4.02 19.51 0.76
N TYR A 178 -3.76 18.66 1.75
CA TYR A 178 -2.79 17.58 1.60
C TYR A 178 -3.30 16.51 0.62
N VAL A 179 -4.56 16.09 0.76
CA VAL A 179 -5.16 15.07 -0.11
C VAL A 179 -5.20 15.55 -1.56
N LYS A 180 -5.64 16.78 -1.80
CA LYS A 180 -5.67 17.40 -3.13
C LYS A 180 -4.27 17.40 -3.77
N ARG A 181 -3.31 18.02 -3.09
CA ARG A 181 -1.92 18.13 -3.56
C ARG A 181 -1.29 16.78 -3.92
N ILE A 182 -1.43 15.78 -3.05
CA ILE A 182 -0.86 14.44 -3.30
C ILE A 182 -1.50 13.79 -4.53
N ASN A 183 -2.79 13.97 -4.76
CA ASN A 183 -3.47 13.33 -5.88
C ASN A 183 -3.19 14.04 -7.21
N GLU A 184 -3.18 15.37 -7.25
CA GLU A 184 -2.87 16.14 -8.46
C GLU A 184 -1.38 16.04 -8.82
N GLU A 185 -0.49 16.46 -7.91
CA GLU A 185 0.92 16.65 -8.25
C GLU A 185 1.71 15.35 -8.31
N LYS A 186 1.43 14.39 -7.41
CA LYS A 186 2.22 13.15 -7.33
C LYS A 186 1.60 11.98 -8.07
N ARG A 187 0.27 11.92 -8.13
CA ARG A 187 -0.46 10.79 -8.73
C ARG A 187 -1.07 11.13 -10.07
N GLY A 188 -1.13 12.42 -10.45
CA GLY A 188 -1.65 12.86 -11.75
C GLY A 188 -3.15 12.63 -11.91
N TYR A 189 -3.91 12.64 -10.81
CA TYR A 189 -5.37 12.53 -10.87
C TYR A 189 -6.03 13.90 -10.83
N ASP A 190 -7.03 14.09 -11.68
CA ASP A 190 -7.93 15.24 -11.60
C ASP A 190 -8.60 15.30 -10.22
N PHE A 191 -8.72 16.51 -9.67
CA PHE A 191 -9.32 16.73 -8.35
C PHE A 191 -10.28 17.91 -8.40
N THR A 192 -11.54 17.63 -8.73
CA THR A 192 -12.61 18.62 -8.85
C THR A 192 -13.50 18.72 -7.60
N LEU A 193 -13.33 17.80 -6.65
CA LEU A 193 -14.02 17.82 -5.37
C LEU A 193 -13.66 19.09 -4.57
N THR A 194 -14.66 19.87 -4.15
CA THR A 194 -14.42 21.08 -3.34
C THR A 194 -14.06 20.74 -1.90
N LYS A 195 -13.56 21.73 -1.15
CA LYS A 195 -13.25 21.57 0.26
C LYS A 195 -14.51 21.25 1.07
N GLU A 196 -15.60 21.94 0.80
CA GLU A 196 -16.89 21.81 1.48
C GLU A 196 -17.47 20.41 1.24
N GLN A 197 -17.44 19.95 -0.03
CA GLN A 197 -17.85 18.60 -0.39
C GLN A 197 -16.98 17.54 0.30
N TYR A 198 -15.66 17.74 0.35
CA TYR A 198 -14.76 16.83 1.06
C TYR A 198 -15.10 16.75 2.55
N GLU A 199 -15.25 17.88 3.22
CA GLU A 199 -15.57 17.96 4.65
C GLU A 199 -16.93 17.32 4.96
N GLU A 200 -17.94 17.55 4.13
CA GLU A 200 -19.23 16.88 4.28
C GLU A 200 -19.11 15.35 4.14
N LEU A 201 -18.42 14.89 3.09
CA LEU A 201 -18.29 13.47 2.80
C LEU A 201 -17.55 12.72 3.91
N ILE A 202 -16.43 13.22 4.43
CA ILE A 202 -15.63 12.47 5.41
C ILE A 202 -16.40 12.16 6.70
N TYR A 203 -17.47 12.89 7.04
CA TYR A 203 -18.27 12.58 8.23
C TYR A 203 -19.47 11.65 7.98
N LYS A 204 -19.73 11.26 6.73
CA LYS A 204 -20.77 10.27 6.42
C LYS A 204 -20.38 8.85 6.87
N PRO A 205 -21.34 7.95 7.09
CA PRO A 205 -21.05 6.54 7.32
C PRO A 205 -20.34 5.91 6.13
N CYS A 206 -19.50 4.90 6.38
CA CYS A 206 -18.87 4.14 5.32
C CYS A 206 -19.94 3.42 4.48
N TYR A 207 -19.94 3.64 3.16
CA TYR A 207 -20.96 3.08 2.25
C TYR A 207 -20.97 1.54 2.20
N LEU A 208 -19.86 0.88 2.57
CA LEU A 208 -19.74 -0.58 2.58
C LEU A 208 -20.17 -1.22 3.90
N CYS A 209 -19.83 -0.61 5.03
CA CYS A 209 -19.96 -1.27 6.34
C CYS A 209 -20.68 -0.45 7.41
N GLY A 210 -21.19 0.73 7.06
CA GLY A 210 -21.93 1.61 7.96
C GLY A 210 -21.07 2.28 9.05
N PHE A 211 -19.77 2.00 9.13
CA PHE A 211 -18.92 2.59 10.16
C PHE A 211 -18.84 4.11 10.04
N LYS A 212 -19.17 4.79 11.14
CA LYS A 212 -19.04 6.24 11.28
C LYS A 212 -17.95 6.55 12.30
N ASN A 213 -16.86 7.14 11.84
CA ASN A 213 -15.76 7.55 12.70
C ASN A 213 -16.02 8.98 13.21
N ILE A 214 -15.80 9.23 14.49
CA ILE A 214 -16.00 10.55 15.12
C ILE A 214 -15.07 11.60 14.48
N VAL A 215 -13.84 11.19 14.14
CA VAL A 215 -12.84 12.05 13.50
C VAL A 215 -12.87 12.01 11.97
N GLY A 216 -13.91 11.39 11.39
CA GLY A 216 -14.09 11.24 9.95
C GLY A 216 -13.48 9.97 9.34
N ASN A 217 -13.99 9.63 8.16
CA ASN A 217 -13.61 8.53 7.29
C ASN A 217 -12.79 9.05 6.10
N GLY A 218 -12.21 8.13 5.32
CA GLY A 218 -11.60 8.48 4.04
C GLY A 218 -12.62 8.48 2.90
N LEU A 219 -12.10 8.69 1.69
CA LEU A 219 -12.86 8.56 0.45
C LEU A 219 -12.34 7.35 -0.36
N ASP A 220 -13.26 6.55 -0.88
CA ASP A 220 -13.01 5.51 -1.86
C ASP A 220 -13.48 5.97 -3.24
N ARG A 221 -12.75 5.57 -4.28
CA ARG A 221 -13.11 5.88 -5.67
C ARG A 221 -13.93 4.74 -6.24
N GLN A 222 -15.08 5.06 -6.82
CA GLN A 222 -15.93 4.08 -7.49
C GLN A 222 -15.21 3.50 -8.70
N ASP A 223 -14.70 4.38 -9.57
CA ASP A 223 -13.79 4.04 -10.66
C ASP A 223 -12.37 4.49 -10.31
N THR A 224 -11.47 3.51 -10.15
CA THR A 224 -10.07 3.77 -9.77
C THR A 224 -9.22 4.38 -10.89
N SER A 225 -9.72 4.35 -12.14
CA SER A 225 -9.09 5.02 -13.28
C SER A 225 -9.37 6.53 -13.32
N LYS A 226 -10.44 6.98 -12.65
CA LYS A 226 -10.84 8.39 -12.57
C LYS A 226 -10.29 9.07 -11.32
N GLY A 227 -10.29 10.41 -11.37
CA GLY A 227 -9.88 11.28 -10.28
C GLY A 227 -10.91 11.42 -9.14
N TYR A 228 -10.82 12.52 -8.40
CA TYR A 228 -11.71 12.84 -7.28
C TYR A 228 -12.73 13.88 -7.72
N SER A 229 -13.96 13.44 -7.96
CA SER A 229 -15.15 14.27 -8.20
C SER A 229 -16.28 13.80 -7.28
N ILE A 230 -17.27 14.66 -7.04
CA ILE A 230 -18.42 14.33 -6.19
C ILE A 230 -19.13 13.04 -6.64
N ASP A 231 -19.20 12.77 -7.94
CA ASP A 231 -19.86 11.59 -8.50
C ASP A 231 -19.00 10.33 -8.47
N ASN A 232 -17.68 10.44 -8.37
CA ASN A 232 -16.77 9.29 -8.40
C ASN A 232 -16.27 8.87 -7.01
N VAL A 233 -16.60 9.59 -5.94
CA VAL A 233 -16.14 9.28 -4.59
C VAL A 233 -17.28 8.90 -3.66
N LEU A 234 -17.01 7.97 -2.74
CA LEU A 234 -17.91 7.60 -1.67
C LEU A 234 -17.15 7.55 -0.35
N THR A 235 -17.83 7.92 0.74
CA THR A 235 -17.25 7.87 2.08
C THR A 235 -16.98 6.44 2.49
N CYS A 236 -15.73 6.12 2.84
CA CYS A 236 -15.31 4.76 3.12
C CYS A 236 -14.27 4.71 4.24
N CYS A 237 -14.46 3.80 5.19
CA CYS A 237 -13.46 3.59 6.23
C CYS A 237 -12.17 2.98 5.62
N SER A 238 -11.04 3.24 6.26
CA SER A 238 -9.72 2.82 5.76
C SER A 238 -9.62 1.30 5.54
N THR A 239 -10.26 0.51 6.40
CA THR A 239 -10.32 -0.94 6.28
C THR A 239 -11.03 -1.39 5.01
N CYS A 240 -12.25 -0.90 4.78
CA CYS A 240 -13.06 -1.31 3.64
C CYS A 240 -12.42 -0.85 2.33
N ASN A 241 -11.88 0.38 2.29
CA ASN A 241 -11.15 0.88 1.13
C ASN A 241 -9.92 0.02 0.81
N MET A 242 -9.17 -0.41 1.83
CA MET A 242 -8.05 -1.35 1.62
C MET A 242 -8.51 -2.71 1.10
N MET A 243 -9.56 -3.29 1.70
CA MET A 243 -10.08 -4.59 1.31
C MET A 243 -10.61 -4.55 -0.13
N LYS A 244 -11.36 -3.50 -0.51
CA LYS A 244 -11.86 -3.30 -1.87
C LYS A 244 -10.73 -3.05 -2.87
N ALA A 245 -9.73 -2.25 -2.50
CA ALA A 245 -8.61 -1.90 -3.37
C ALA A 245 -9.08 -1.46 -4.78
N PHE A 246 -8.76 -2.25 -5.81
CA PHE A 246 -9.13 -1.98 -7.20
C PHE A 246 -10.38 -2.74 -7.67
N TYR A 247 -10.97 -3.59 -6.82
CA TYR A 247 -12.23 -4.27 -7.15
C TYR A 247 -13.34 -3.24 -7.23
N ASN A 248 -14.25 -3.41 -8.19
CA ASN A 248 -15.50 -2.65 -8.19
C ASN A 248 -16.37 -3.09 -7.00
N LYS A 249 -17.37 -2.27 -6.68
CA LYS A 249 -18.26 -2.47 -5.53
C LYS A 249 -18.95 -3.84 -5.58
N ASP A 250 -19.50 -4.22 -6.72
CA ASP A 250 -20.36 -5.40 -6.82
C ASP A 250 -19.56 -6.69 -6.70
N ASP A 251 -18.40 -6.77 -7.36
CA ASP A 251 -17.48 -7.91 -7.23
C ASP A 251 -16.94 -8.04 -5.81
N PHE A 252 -16.64 -6.91 -5.16
CA PHE A 252 -16.23 -6.89 -3.77
C PHE A 252 -17.33 -7.42 -2.84
N ILE A 253 -18.56 -6.91 -2.96
CA ILE A 253 -19.70 -7.35 -2.15
C ILE A 253 -20.01 -8.83 -2.41
N LYS A 254 -19.98 -9.27 -3.67
CA LYS A 254 -20.18 -10.68 -4.04
C LYS A 254 -19.15 -11.58 -3.36
N GLN A 255 -17.89 -11.15 -3.30
CA GLN A 255 -16.85 -11.90 -2.61
C GLN A 255 -17.03 -11.88 -1.08
N MET A 256 -17.49 -10.78 -0.49
CA MET A 256 -17.82 -10.72 0.95
C MET A 256 -18.97 -11.67 1.31
N ARG A 257 -20.01 -11.76 0.47
CA ARG A 257 -21.10 -12.72 0.63
C ARG A 257 -20.59 -14.16 0.61
N LYS A 258 -19.81 -14.54 -0.41
CA LYS A 258 -19.20 -15.89 -0.47
C LYS A 258 -18.40 -16.27 0.78
N ILE A 259 -17.67 -15.32 1.36
CA ILE A 259 -16.93 -15.55 2.60
C ILE A 259 -17.90 -15.69 3.77
N SER A 260 -18.87 -14.78 3.90
CA SER A 260 -19.88 -14.80 4.96
C SER A 260 -20.68 -16.10 4.96
N ASP A 261 -21.13 -16.55 3.78
CA ASP A 261 -21.97 -17.73 3.62
C ASP A 261 -21.19 -19.02 3.89
N PHE A 262 -19.90 -19.06 3.56
CA PHE A 262 -19.06 -20.22 3.81
C PHE A 262 -18.49 -20.29 5.24
N LYS A 263 -18.28 -19.15 5.89
CA LYS A 263 -17.59 -19.05 7.19
C LYS A 263 -18.51 -18.66 8.33
N GLU A 264 -19.33 -19.62 8.75
CA GLU A 264 -20.04 -19.55 10.03
C GLU A 264 -19.06 -19.68 11.22
N SER A 265 -18.03 -20.53 11.08
CA SER A 265 -17.00 -20.79 12.09
C SER A 265 -15.57 -20.77 11.53
N TYR A 266 -14.60 -20.71 12.44
CA TYR A 266 -13.16 -20.75 12.16
C TYR A 266 -12.44 -21.46 13.31
N PRO A 267 -11.21 -21.96 13.10
CA PRO A 267 -10.43 -22.59 14.16
C PRO A 267 -10.26 -21.66 15.37
N VAL A 268 -10.52 -22.15 16.58
CA VAL A 268 -10.51 -21.37 17.83
C VAL A 268 -9.11 -20.82 18.12
N GLU A 269 -8.08 -21.53 17.68
CA GLU A 269 -6.69 -21.14 17.77
C GLU A 269 -6.44 -19.80 17.07
N TRP A 270 -7.26 -19.43 16.08
CA TRP A 270 -7.12 -18.15 15.38
C TRP A 270 -7.49 -16.96 16.26
N ASP A 271 -8.30 -17.12 17.31
CA ASP A 271 -8.58 -16.02 18.27
C ASP A 271 -7.33 -15.63 19.08
N SER A 272 -6.34 -16.53 19.19
CA SER A 272 -5.08 -16.29 19.88
C SER A 272 -4.01 -15.58 19.05
N ILE A 273 -4.25 -15.39 17.74
CA ILE A 273 -3.27 -14.72 16.85
C ILE A 273 -3.17 -13.24 17.23
N ILE A 274 -1.94 -12.72 17.26
CA ILE A 274 -1.69 -11.34 17.66
C ILE A 274 -2.26 -10.37 16.60
N CYS A 275 -3.09 -9.44 17.07
CA CYS A 275 -3.67 -8.41 16.23
C CYS A 275 -2.72 -7.19 16.08
N ASN A 276 -2.08 -7.06 14.92
CA ASN A 276 -1.05 -6.03 14.68
C ASN A 276 -1.57 -4.73 14.00
N GLY A 277 -2.88 -4.57 13.84
CA GLY A 277 -3.46 -3.37 13.22
C GLY A 277 -2.98 -3.14 11.78
N PHE A 278 -2.99 -1.88 11.33
CA PHE A 278 -2.51 -1.50 9.99
C PHE A 278 -1.00 -1.27 9.87
N HIS A 279 -0.24 -1.48 10.96
CA HIS A 279 1.20 -1.24 10.98
C HIS A 279 1.94 -2.53 10.64
N MET A 280 2.18 -2.75 9.35
CA MET A 280 3.06 -3.81 8.83
C MET A 280 4.30 -3.22 8.17
N GLY A 281 5.01 -2.36 8.88
CA GLY A 281 6.45 -2.54 8.96
C GLY A 281 6.69 -3.45 10.15
N ALA A 282 7.76 -4.26 10.14
CA ALA A 282 8.27 -4.83 11.40
C ALA A 282 8.16 -3.74 12.49
N ALA A 283 7.69 -4.09 13.69
CA ALA A 283 7.78 -3.18 14.81
C ALA A 283 9.25 -2.82 14.97
N LYS A 284 9.67 -1.75 14.28
CA LYS A 284 10.97 -1.15 14.45
C LYS A 284 10.97 -0.80 15.92
N SER A 285 11.99 -1.24 16.65
CA SER A 285 12.19 -0.79 18.03
C SER A 285 12.03 0.73 18.05
N ASP A 286 11.54 1.28 19.15
CA ASP A 286 11.32 2.72 19.24
C ASP A 286 12.62 3.50 18.96
N GLU A 287 13.77 2.87 19.21
CA GLU A 287 15.09 3.33 18.80
C GLU A 287 15.27 3.43 17.28
N VAL A 288 14.92 2.40 16.50
CA VAL A 288 15.00 2.42 15.04
C VAL A 288 14.02 3.43 14.43
N LYS A 289 12.84 3.62 15.04
CA LYS A 289 11.88 4.67 14.62
C LYS A 289 12.45 6.06 14.90
N LYS A 290 12.96 6.31 16.11
CA LYS A 290 13.59 7.57 16.51
C LYS A 290 14.79 7.91 15.63
N ASN A 291 15.63 6.93 15.28
CA ASN A 291 16.80 7.15 14.43
C ASN A 291 16.40 7.52 12.98
N LYS A 292 15.37 6.87 12.42
CA LYS A 292 14.85 7.23 11.09
C LYS A 292 14.18 8.60 11.06
N ASP A 293 13.46 8.98 12.11
CA ASP A 293 12.88 10.32 12.25
C ASP A 293 13.97 11.40 12.33
N LYS A 294 15.03 11.18 13.14
CA LYS A 294 16.22 12.04 13.19
C LYS A 294 16.89 12.16 11.83
N GLN A 295 17.06 11.06 11.09
CA GLN A 295 17.63 11.07 9.75
C GLN A 295 16.76 11.85 8.75
N TRP A 296 15.45 11.66 8.75
CA TRP A 296 14.56 12.40 7.85
C TRP A 296 14.57 13.92 8.13
N ARG A 297 14.60 14.29 9.42
CA ARG A 297 14.73 15.68 9.84
C ARG A 297 16.10 16.26 9.49
N SER A 298 17.19 15.51 9.61
CA SER A 298 18.53 16.00 9.25
C SER A 298 18.61 16.30 7.75
N VAL A 299 18.06 15.44 6.90
CA VAL A 299 17.95 15.69 5.46
C VAL A 299 17.14 16.96 5.17
N SER A 300 16.05 17.18 5.92
CA SER A 300 15.18 18.35 5.74
C SER A 300 15.90 19.65 6.12
N ILE A 301 16.63 19.66 7.24
CA ILE A 301 17.44 20.81 7.67
C ILE A 301 18.57 21.05 6.66
N TYR A 302 19.30 20.01 6.25
CA TYR A 302 20.36 20.13 5.24
C TYR A 302 19.89 20.84 3.97
N LYS A 303 18.73 20.41 3.44
CA LYS A 303 18.12 21.02 2.25
C LYS A 303 17.74 22.47 2.50
N ALA A 304 17.12 22.77 3.64
CA ALA A 304 16.73 24.13 3.99
C ALA A 304 17.93 25.08 4.15
N VAL A 305 19.04 24.62 4.73
CA VAL A 305 20.29 25.40 4.81
C VAL A 305 20.85 25.65 3.41
N LYS A 306 20.95 24.62 2.56
CA LYS A 306 21.49 24.74 1.20
C LYS A 306 20.65 25.63 0.29
N SER A 307 19.34 25.67 0.48
CA SER A 307 18.42 26.50 -0.29
C SER A 307 18.08 27.83 0.39
N GLU A 308 18.78 28.18 1.48
CA GLU A 308 18.57 29.41 2.27
C GLU A 308 17.10 29.61 2.74
N CYS A 309 16.34 28.53 2.89
CA CYS A 309 14.92 28.52 3.28
C CYS A 309 14.76 28.15 4.76
N LEU A 310 15.50 28.79 5.66
CA LEU A 310 15.56 28.40 7.08
C LEU A 310 14.51 29.06 7.99
N GLU A 311 13.86 30.12 7.53
CA GLU A 311 13.00 30.95 8.39
C GLU A 311 11.88 30.16 9.09
N GLU A 312 11.21 29.27 8.35
CA GLU A 312 10.15 28.42 8.92
C GLU A 312 10.68 27.41 9.95
N PHE A 313 11.89 26.89 9.74
CA PHE A 313 12.54 25.99 10.70
C PHE A 313 12.96 26.76 11.96
N LYS A 314 13.56 27.94 11.79
CA LYS A 314 13.99 28.82 12.88
C LYS A 314 12.80 29.21 13.75
N LYS A 315 11.71 29.71 13.14
CA LYS A 315 10.48 30.09 13.83
C LYS A 315 9.93 28.95 14.69
N LYS A 316 9.72 27.77 14.10
CA LYS A 316 9.22 26.60 14.83
C LYS A 316 10.16 26.14 15.94
N THR A 317 11.46 26.26 15.73
CA THR A 317 12.45 25.89 16.75
C THR A 317 12.33 26.80 17.96
N LEU A 318 12.41 28.12 17.75
CA LEU A 318 12.25 29.14 18.81
C LEU A 318 10.94 28.97 19.58
N GLU A 319 9.80 28.83 18.88
CA GLU A 319 8.49 28.61 19.49
C GLU A 319 8.45 27.36 20.38
N SER A 320 9.10 26.28 19.94
CA SER A 320 9.03 24.97 20.61
C SER A 320 10.06 24.77 21.73
N THR A 321 11.23 25.41 21.65
CA THR A 321 12.31 25.27 22.63
C THR A 321 12.37 26.44 23.60
N LYS A 322 11.58 27.50 23.39
CA LYS A 322 11.66 28.77 24.13
C LYS A 322 13.07 29.38 24.11
N TRP A 323 13.90 29.00 23.14
CA TRP A 323 15.21 29.63 22.96
C TRP A 323 15.04 31.10 22.61
N SER A 324 15.96 31.92 23.12
CA SER A 324 16.17 33.25 22.57
C SER A 324 16.78 33.14 21.17
N ILE A 325 16.66 34.22 20.39
CA ILE A 325 17.28 34.30 19.06
C ILE A 325 18.81 34.12 19.17
N GLU A 326 19.40 34.62 20.25
CA GLU A 326 20.84 34.50 20.53
C GLU A 326 21.23 33.05 20.80
N GLU A 327 20.48 32.34 21.65
CA GLU A 327 20.72 30.91 21.95
C GLU A 327 20.62 30.04 20.70
N TYR A 328 19.62 30.30 19.84
CA TYR A 328 19.48 29.61 18.57
C TYR A 328 20.69 29.85 17.65
N ASN A 329 21.09 31.11 17.49
CA ASN A 329 22.22 31.47 16.63
C ASN A 329 23.52 30.84 17.14
N ASN A 330 23.78 30.91 18.46
CA ASN A 330 24.95 30.28 19.07
C ASN A 330 24.96 28.76 18.86
N SER A 331 23.80 28.12 18.92
CA SER A 331 23.68 26.66 18.77
C SER A 331 23.74 26.17 17.32
N THR A 332 23.53 27.03 16.33
CA THR A 332 23.36 26.62 14.92
C THR A 332 24.35 27.24 13.94
N LYS A 333 24.94 28.41 14.24
CA LYS A 333 25.72 29.20 13.27
C LYS A 333 26.89 28.42 12.66
N GLU A 334 27.76 27.87 13.49
CA GLU A 334 28.93 27.12 13.02
C GLU A 334 28.53 25.86 12.22
N LEU A 335 27.53 25.12 12.73
CA LEU A 335 27.01 23.94 12.05
C LEU A 335 26.41 24.29 10.68
N PHE A 336 25.66 25.38 10.57
CA PHE A 336 25.02 25.76 9.31
C PHE A 336 26.04 26.26 8.28
N GLU A 337 27.10 26.96 8.71
CA GLU A 337 28.22 27.29 7.82
C GLU A 337 28.94 26.02 7.33
N LYS A 338 29.17 25.04 8.21
CA LYS A 338 29.69 23.73 7.83
C LYS A 338 28.78 23.01 6.83
N VAL A 339 27.46 23.03 7.06
CA VAL A 339 26.47 22.44 6.14
C VAL A 339 26.51 23.10 4.75
N LYS A 340 26.68 24.43 4.68
CA LYS A 340 26.83 25.13 3.40
C LYS A 340 28.07 24.67 2.63
N ALA A 341 29.17 24.38 3.32
CA ALA A 341 30.43 23.96 2.71
C ALA A 341 30.54 22.44 2.39
N SER A 342 29.70 21.58 3.00
CA SER A 342 29.89 20.12 2.95
C SER A 342 28.78 19.34 2.23
N LYS A 343 29.05 18.07 1.91
CA LYS A 343 28.04 17.09 1.47
C LYS A 343 27.25 16.58 2.67
N PHE A 344 26.08 15.98 2.43
CA PHE A 344 25.18 15.56 3.52
C PHE A 344 25.83 14.51 4.43
N GLU A 345 26.57 13.57 3.84
CA GLU A 345 27.23 12.47 4.55
C GLU A 345 28.22 12.97 5.61
N ASP A 346 28.85 14.12 5.37
CA ASP A 346 29.87 14.71 6.27
C ASP A 346 29.26 15.46 7.47
N VAL A 347 27.97 15.81 7.40
CA VAL A 347 27.27 16.63 8.40
C VAL A 347 26.04 15.95 8.99
N GLU A 348 25.70 14.75 8.55
CA GLU A 348 24.51 14.01 8.97
C GLU A 348 24.47 13.82 10.50
N ASN A 349 25.60 13.44 11.10
CA ASN A 349 25.69 13.19 12.54
C ASN A 349 25.54 14.46 13.37
N ASP A 350 26.14 15.57 12.92
CA ASP A 350 26.04 16.86 13.60
C ASP A 350 24.60 17.40 13.56
N LEU A 351 23.92 17.26 12.41
CA LEU A 351 22.50 17.60 12.28
C LEU A 351 21.60 16.72 13.15
N LYS A 352 21.89 15.40 13.24
CA LYS A 352 21.17 14.50 14.15
C LYS A 352 21.36 14.87 15.62
N LYS A 353 22.55 15.38 15.98
CA LYS A 353 22.84 15.89 17.33
C LYS A 353 21.99 17.13 17.64
N LEU A 354 22.00 18.13 16.75
CA LEU A 354 21.15 19.33 16.87
C LEU A 354 19.66 18.97 17.06
N ILE A 355 19.15 18.00 16.29
CA ILE A 355 17.76 17.52 16.44
C ILE A 355 17.53 16.88 17.81
N GLY A 356 18.52 16.15 18.33
CA GLY A 356 18.50 15.57 19.67
C GLY A 356 18.38 16.65 20.74
N ASP A 357 19.19 17.70 20.65
CA ASP A 357 19.23 18.81 21.60
C ASP A 357 17.91 19.60 21.59
N ILE A 358 17.39 19.93 20.41
CA ILE A 358 16.07 20.55 20.24
C ILE A 358 14.96 19.70 20.87
N HIS A 359 15.00 18.38 20.65
CA HIS A 359 14.00 17.48 21.21
C HIS A 359 14.07 17.39 22.73
N TYR A 360 15.28 17.34 23.30
CA TYR A 360 15.50 17.34 24.74
C TYR A 360 14.91 18.60 25.39
N LEU A 361 15.15 19.77 24.81
CA LEU A 361 14.63 21.04 25.32
C LEU A 361 13.11 21.13 25.22
N ARG A 362 12.50 20.63 24.14
CA ARG A 362 11.04 20.54 24.01
C ARG A 362 10.41 19.73 25.14
N LEU A 363 11.02 18.61 25.51
CA LEU A 363 10.54 17.79 26.62
C LEU A 363 10.69 18.52 27.95
N LYS A 364 11.82 19.20 28.16
CA LYS A 364 12.08 19.97 29.38
C LYS A 364 11.07 21.11 29.58
N ASN A 365 10.59 21.73 28.51
CA ASN A 365 9.72 22.91 28.56
C ASN A 365 8.21 22.62 28.47
N ASN A 366 7.83 21.37 28.21
CA ASN A 366 6.44 20.88 28.19
C ASN A 366 6.03 20.22 29.52
N HIS A 367 6.96 20.15 30.48
CA HIS A 367 6.72 19.97 31.90
C HIS A 367 6.92 21.32 32.59
#